data_AF-A0A5V3AU99-F1
#
_entry.id   AF-A0A5V3AU99-F1
#
_cell.length_a   1.000
_cell.length_b   1.000
_cell.length_c   1.000
_cell.angle_alpha   90.00
_cell.angle_beta   90.00
_cell.angle_gamma   90.00
#
_symmetry.space_group_name_H-M   'P 1'
#
loop_
_entity.id
_entity.type
_entity.pdbx_description
1 polymer ?
#
loop_
_entity_poly.entity_id
_entity_poly.type
_entity_poly.pdbx_seq_one_letter_code
_entity_poly.pdbx_strand_id
1 'polypeptide(L)'
;MFIAFIIIVILLVGFVVLLRLAGRASHPLLLALRSRGMRPGAAELLLCRRPSFVSAGRLMTEREQRFLRRLDRVTDTRLWRLCPQVRVADIVRVAPDRKSGSREWWQLFRLVSQWHCDVVITDRTGRIVAAVELDDRSHQAPKRQRRDLLLEEVLKQAGIPLLRGDDEQLLAERVRELLCTQRPEGAA
;
A
#
# COMPACT_ATOMS: atom_id res chain seq x y z
N MET A 1 -54.80 21.87 34.28
CA MET A 1 -54.10 22.20 33.01
C MET A 1 -52.60 22.41 33.18
N PHE A 2 -52.15 23.25 34.12
CA PHE A 2 -50.72 23.57 34.30
C PHE A 2 -49.85 22.34 34.68
N ILE A 3 -50.34 21.50 35.59
CA ILE A 3 -49.63 20.27 36.02
C ILE A 3 -49.48 19.28 34.86
N ALA A 4 -50.54 19.09 34.06
CA ALA A 4 -50.50 18.20 32.90
C ALA A 4 -49.50 18.68 31.84
N PHE A 5 -49.41 19.99 31.63
CA PHE A 5 -48.43 20.59 30.72
C PHE A 5 -46.99 20.36 31.19
N ILE A 6 -46.70 20.52 32.48
CA ILE A 6 -45.37 20.27 33.07
C ILE A 6 -44.95 18.80 32.87
N ILE A 7 -45.86 17.86 33.10
CA ILE A 7 -45.58 16.43 32.93
C ILE A 7 -45.23 16.11 31.48
N ILE A 8 -45.96 16.67 30.51
CA ILE A 8 -45.69 16.47 29.07
C ILE A 8 -44.31 17.00 28.70
N VAL A 9 -43.92 18.19 29.18
CA VAL A 9 -42.59 18.77 28.90
C VAL A 9 -41.47 17.89 29.48
N ILE A 10 -41.62 17.38 30.71
CA ILE A 10 -40.62 16.49 31.33
C ILE A 10 -40.47 15.19 30.52
N LEU A 11 -41.58 14.58 30.10
CA LEU A 11 -41.56 13.37 29.29
C LEU A 11 -40.91 13.61 27.92
N LEU A 12 -41.19 14.75 27.28
CA LEU A 12 -40.60 15.11 25.99
C LEU A 12 -39.09 15.33 26.10
N VAL A 13 -38.62 16.04 27.15
CA VAL A 13 -37.20 16.23 27.42
C VAL A 13 -36.52 14.90 27.72
N GLY A 14 -37.13 14.06 28.57
CA GLY A 14 -36.64 12.72 28.86
C GLY A 14 -36.52 11.84 27.62
N PHE A 15 -37.51 11.90 26.72
CA PHE A 15 -37.51 11.18 25.45
C PHE A 15 -36.41 11.67 24.50
N VAL A 16 -36.20 12.99 24.38
CA VAL A 16 -35.11 13.56 23.56
C VAL A 16 -33.73 13.17 24.12
N VAL A 17 -33.57 13.15 25.44
CA VAL A 17 -32.33 12.67 26.09
C VAL A 17 -32.11 11.19 25.80
N LEU A 18 -33.16 10.37 25.91
CA LEU A 18 -33.10 8.93 25.63
C LEU A 18 -32.71 8.66 24.17
N LEU A 19 -33.30 9.38 23.21
CA LEU A 19 -32.96 9.27 21.79
C LEU A 19 -31.50 9.69 21.52
N ARG A 20 -31.01 10.75 22.18
CA ARG A 20 -29.61 11.16 22.08
C ARG A 20 -28.65 10.15 22.71
N LEU A 21 -29.07 9.44 23.75
CA LEU A 21 -28.30 8.37 24.38
C LEU A 21 -28.32 7.08 23.54
N ALA A 22 -29.47 6.72 22.96
CA ALA A 22 -29.62 5.56 22.07
C ALA A 22 -28.84 5.75 20.75
N GLY A 23 -28.83 6.97 20.19
CA GLY A 23 -28.00 7.34 19.05
C GLY A 23 -26.49 7.35 19.33
N ARG A 24 -26.08 7.20 20.59
CA ARG A 24 -24.69 7.00 21.03
C ARG A 24 -24.35 5.52 21.23
N ALA A 25 -25.11 4.59 20.65
CA ALA A 25 -24.68 3.20 20.55
C ALA A 25 -23.25 3.19 19.99
N SER A 26 -22.29 2.96 20.89
CA SER A 26 -20.87 3.10 20.55
C SER A 26 -20.54 1.98 19.60
N HIS A 27 -20.04 2.33 18.41
CA HIS A 27 -19.66 1.35 17.39
C HIS A 27 -18.81 0.23 18.02
N PRO A 28 -19.04 -1.07 17.70
CA PRO A 28 -18.38 -2.20 18.35
C PRO A 28 -16.86 -2.08 18.42
N LEU A 29 -16.24 -1.55 17.36
CA LEU A 29 -14.80 -1.24 17.33
C LEU A 29 -14.38 -0.28 18.47
N LEU A 30 -15.11 0.82 18.68
CA LEU A 30 -14.78 1.79 19.73
C LEU A 30 -14.92 1.19 21.12
N LEU A 31 -15.92 0.32 21.32
CA LEU A 31 -16.07 -0.44 22.57
C LEU A 31 -14.89 -1.39 22.77
N ALA A 32 -14.50 -2.15 21.75
CA ALA A 32 -13.39 -3.09 21.80
C ALA A 32 -12.02 -2.43 22.00
N LEU A 33 -11.83 -1.22 21.48
CA LEU A 33 -10.64 -0.39 21.73
C LEU A 33 -10.60 0.06 23.19
N ARG A 34 -11.71 0.65 23.68
CA ARG A 34 -11.81 1.15 25.05
C ARG A 34 -11.69 0.03 26.09
N SER A 35 -12.28 -1.14 25.85
CA SER A 35 -12.19 -2.29 26.77
C SER A 35 -10.77 -2.82 26.90
N ARG A 36 -9.89 -2.53 25.94
CA ARG A 36 -8.46 -2.84 25.97
C ARG A 36 -7.60 -1.66 26.46
N GLY A 37 -8.21 -0.60 26.99
CA GLY A 37 -7.50 0.60 27.46
C GLY A 37 -6.99 1.51 26.33
N MET A 38 -7.33 1.25 25.07
CA MET A 38 -6.92 2.07 23.93
C MET A 38 -7.90 3.23 23.75
N ARG A 39 -7.37 4.46 23.64
CA ARG A 39 -8.16 5.66 23.35
C ARG A 39 -8.32 5.80 21.83
N PRO A 40 -9.55 5.73 21.28
CA PRO A 40 -9.75 5.92 19.85
C PRO A 40 -9.32 7.33 19.40
N GLY A 41 -8.58 7.41 18.29
CA GLY A 41 -8.17 8.66 17.66
C GLY A 41 -9.18 9.17 16.64
N ALA A 42 -8.79 10.22 15.92
CA ALA A 42 -9.66 10.85 14.93
C ALA A 42 -10.05 9.91 13.78
N ALA A 43 -9.13 9.06 13.32
CA ALA A 43 -9.37 8.14 12.19
C ALA A 43 -10.38 7.05 12.56
N GLU A 44 -10.26 6.47 13.76
CA GLU A 44 -11.19 5.45 14.26
C GLU A 44 -12.59 6.04 14.44
N LEU A 45 -12.68 7.30 14.90
CA LEU A 45 -13.94 8.02 15.00
C LEU A 45 -14.58 8.25 13.63
N LEU A 46 -13.78 8.62 12.61
CA LEU A 46 -14.29 8.76 11.23
C LEU A 46 -14.80 7.42 10.69
N LEU A 47 -14.02 6.35 10.85
CA LEU A 47 -14.38 4.99 10.43
C LEU A 47 -15.70 4.52 11.04
N CYS A 48 -15.93 4.84 12.31
CA CYS A 48 -17.12 4.41 13.04
C CYS A 48 -18.34 5.30 12.81
N ARG A 49 -18.19 6.47 12.17
CA ARG A 49 -19.32 7.35 11.83
C ARG A 49 -20.09 6.86 10.61
N ARG A 50 -19.39 6.34 9.60
CA ARG A 50 -19.97 5.82 8.35
C ARG A 50 -18.94 4.97 7.59
N PRO A 51 -19.38 4.10 6.66
CA PRO A 51 -18.45 3.44 5.74
C PRO A 51 -17.51 4.46 5.10
N SER A 52 -16.21 4.29 5.36
CA SER A 52 -15.15 5.23 4.94
C SER A 52 -14.22 4.63 3.88
N PHE A 53 -14.40 3.35 3.57
CA PHE A 53 -13.62 2.61 2.58
C PHE A 53 -14.54 1.83 1.66
N VAL A 54 -14.16 1.76 0.39
CA VAL A 54 -14.79 0.94 -0.64
C VAL A 54 -13.71 0.15 -1.36
N SER A 55 -14.06 -1.00 -1.92
CA SER A 55 -13.13 -1.78 -2.73
C SER A 55 -12.72 -1.00 -3.98
N ALA A 56 -11.42 -1.02 -4.30
CA ALA A 56 -10.93 -0.49 -5.58
C ALA A 56 -11.36 -1.35 -6.78
N GLY A 57 -11.89 -2.55 -6.54
CA GLY A 57 -12.33 -3.51 -7.58
C GLY A 57 -11.18 -4.23 -8.27
N ARG A 58 -10.13 -3.49 -8.69
CA ARG A 58 -8.93 -4.02 -9.33
C ARG A 58 -7.68 -3.53 -8.62
N LEU A 59 -6.67 -4.40 -8.51
CA LEU A 59 -5.39 -4.08 -7.90
C LEU A 59 -4.52 -3.17 -8.79
N MET A 60 -4.58 -3.40 -10.11
CA MET A 60 -3.74 -2.76 -11.12
C MET A 60 -4.59 -2.20 -12.26
N THR A 61 -4.06 -1.23 -13.00
CA THR A 61 -4.68 -0.72 -14.23
C THR A 61 -4.77 -1.80 -15.30
N GLU A 62 -5.64 -1.65 -16.31
CA GLU A 62 -5.75 -2.63 -17.42
C GLU A 62 -4.42 -2.83 -18.15
N ARG A 63 -3.64 -1.75 -18.31
CA ARG A 63 -2.32 -1.75 -18.94
C ARG A 63 -1.33 -2.58 -18.12
N GLU A 64 -1.23 -2.30 -16.82
CA GLU A 64 -0.40 -3.06 -15.88
C GLU A 64 -0.80 -4.54 -15.82
N GLN A 65 -2.10 -4.85 -15.79
CA GLN A 65 -2.57 -6.24 -15.79
C GLN A 65 -2.20 -6.96 -17.08
N ARG A 66 -2.30 -6.29 -18.24
CA ARG A 66 -1.87 -6.86 -19.52
C ARG A 66 -0.36 -7.13 -19.52
N PHE A 67 0.42 -6.22 -18.97
CA PHE A 67 1.86 -6.39 -18.84
C PHE A 67 2.24 -7.49 -17.86
N LEU A 68 1.58 -7.59 -16.70
CA LEU A 68 1.79 -8.68 -15.75
C LEU A 68 1.54 -10.05 -16.40
N ARG A 69 0.47 -10.19 -17.20
CA ARG A 69 0.22 -11.41 -17.98
C ARG A 69 1.31 -11.72 -19.01
N ARG A 70 1.96 -10.69 -19.55
CA ARG A 70 3.10 -10.85 -20.46
C ARG A 70 4.35 -11.33 -19.71
N LEU A 71 4.64 -10.72 -18.56
CA LEU A 71 5.73 -11.16 -17.68
C LEU A 71 5.54 -12.61 -17.24
N ASP A 72 4.32 -13.01 -16.89
CA ASP A 72 4.00 -14.38 -16.47
C ASP A 72 4.37 -15.42 -17.55
N ARG A 73 4.14 -15.10 -18.83
CA ARG A 73 4.47 -15.98 -19.96
C ARG A 73 5.96 -16.16 -20.21
N VAL A 74 6.78 -15.18 -19.84
CA VAL A 74 8.24 -15.22 -20.04
C VAL A 74 8.99 -15.65 -18.79
N THR A 75 8.27 -15.87 -17.68
CA THR A 75 8.84 -16.18 -16.37
C THR A 75 8.60 -17.66 -16.05
N ASP A 76 9.66 -18.41 -15.76
CA ASP A 76 9.53 -19.78 -15.26
C ASP A 76 9.04 -19.76 -13.81
N THR A 77 7.74 -20.01 -13.62
CA THR A 77 7.06 -19.93 -12.31
C THR A 77 7.53 -20.99 -11.31
N ARG A 78 8.27 -22.00 -11.77
CA ARG A 78 8.93 -22.99 -10.89
C ARG A 78 10.12 -22.38 -10.15
N LEU A 79 10.78 -21.40 -10.77
CA LEU A 79 11.99 -20.76 -10.25
C LEU A 79 11.70 -19.37 -9.65
N TRP A 80 10.76 -18.64 -10.26
CA TRP A 80 10.54 -17.23 -9.97
C TRP A 80 9.10 -16.95 -9.55
N ARG A 81 8.89 -15.85 -8.83
CA ARG A 81 7.57 -15.32 -8.48
C ARG A 81 7.46 -13.87 -8.93
N LEU A 82 6.30 -13.51 -9.47
CA LEU A 82 5.94 -12.14 -9.78
C LEU A 82 5.06 -11.60 -8.66
N CYS A 83 5.51 -10.54 -8.00
CA CYS A 83 4.81 -9.88 -6.91
C CYS A 83 4.32 -8.50 -7.39
N PRO A 84 3.03 -8.34 -7.74
CA PRO A 84 2.52 -7.06 -8.24
C PRO A 84 2.30 -6.04 -7.13
N GLN A 85 2.44 -4.75 -7.47
CA GLN A 85 2.14 -3.59 -6.61
C GLN A 85 2.86 -3.64 -5.25
N VAL A 86 4.14 -4.03 -5.26
CA VAL A 86 4.94 -4.14 -4.03
C VAL A 86 5.41 -2.75 -3.62
N ARG A 87 5.14 -2.40 -2.37
CA ARG A 87 5.59 -1.13 -1.77
C ARG A 87 7.11 -1.13 -1.65
N VAL A 88 7.74 -0.03 -2.05
CA VAL A 88 9.21 0.12 -2.03
C VAL A 88 9.76 -0.06 -0.63
N ALA A 89 9.09 0.49 0.39
CA ALA A 89 9.47 0.37 1.79
C ALA A 89 9.45 -1.07 2.34
N ASP A 90 8.88 -2.03 1.61
CA ASP A 90 8.83 -3.43 2.01
C ASP A 90 9.98 -4.25 1.38
N ILE A 91 10.68 -3.69 0.38
CA ILE A 91 11.84 -4.30 -0.31
C ILE A 91 13.17 -3.60 -0.04
N VAL A 92 13.15 -2.36 0.46
CA VAL A 92 14.35 -1.64 0.89
C VAL A 92 14.30 -1.31 2.38
N ARG A 93 15.47 -1.14 3.00
CA ARG A 93 15.59 -0.69 4.39
C ARG A 93 16.52 0.50 4.46
N VAL A 94 16.22 1.44 5.36
CA VAL A 94 17.19 2.49 5.70
C VAL A 94 18.42 1.81 6.31
N ALA A 95 19.61 2.24 5.86
CA ALA A 95 20.87 1.65 6.25
C ALA A 95 21.06 1.60 7.79
N PRO A 96 21.70 0.54 8.31
CA PRO A 96 21.78 0.27 9.76
C PRO A 96 22.65 1.27 10.53
N ASP A 97 23.53 2.00 9.85
CA ASP A 97 24.33 3.09 10.41
C ASP A 97 23.47 4.31 10.81
N ARG A 98 22.23 4.40 10.30
CA ARG A 98 21.25 5.40 10.72
C ARG A 98 20.38 4.85 11.84
N LYS A 99 20.41 5.54 13.00
CA LYS A 99 19.61 5.18 14.18
C LYS A 99 18.12 5.06 13.82
N SER A 100 17.56 3.87 14.04
CA SER A 100 16.13 3.59 13.86
C SER A 100 15.27 4.55 14.68
N GLY A 101 14.19 5.06 14.09
CA GLY A 101 13.28 6.02 14.71
C GLY A 101 13.82 7.44 14.85
N SER A 102 15.06 7.72 14.42
CA SER A 102 15.58 9.09 14.37
C SER A 102 14.84 9.94 13.32
N ARG A 103 15.01 11.28 13.41
CA ARG A 103 14.43 12.21 12.45
C ARG A 103 14.88 11.90 11.02
N GLU A 104 16.16 11.63 10.82
CA GLU A 104 16.73 11.28 9.51
C GLU A 104 16.15 9.95 8.99
N TRP A 105 16.09 8.94 9.85
CA TRP A 105 15.49 7.65 9.50
C TRP A 105 14.04 7.83 9.03
N TRP A 106 13.23 8.61 9.75
CA TRP A 106 11.86 8.90 9.36
C TRP A 106 11.74 9.75 8.09
N GLN A 107 12.70 10.65 7.81
CA GLN A 107 12.74 11.39 6.54
C GLN A 107 12.94 10.44 5.36
N LEU A 108 13.90 9.52 5.46
CA LEU A 108 14.17 8.51 4.43
C LEU A 108 13.04 7.49 4.31
N PHE A 109 12.51 6.99 5.43
CA PHE A 109 11.38 6.06 5.39
C PHE A 109 10.15 6.68 4.73
N ARG A 110 9.80 7.93 5.08
CA ARG A 110 8.66 8.62 4.48
C ARG A 110 8.82 8.82 2.97
N LEU A 111 10.04 9.06 2.50
CA LEU A 111 10.35 9.22 1.08
C LEU A 111 9.81 8.03 0.27
N VAL A 112 10.14 6.81 0.70
CA VAL A 112 9.78 5.57 -0.03
C VAL A 112 8.44 4.98 0.41
N SER A 113 7.89 5.41 1.56
CA SER A 113 6.72 4.80 2.20
C SER A 113 5.43 4.81 1.37
N GLN A 114 5.35 5.67 0.36
CA GLN A 114 4.16 5.85 -0.49
C GLN A 114 4.38 5.33 -1.91
N TRP A 115 5.56 4.79 -2.22
CA TRP A 115 5.93 4.34 -3.55
C TRP A 115 5.72 2.84 -3.68
N HIS A 116 5.34 2.42 -4.88
CA HIS A 116 5.16 1.01 -5.24
C HIS A 116 5.90 0.77 -6.55
N CYS A 117 6.52 -0.40 -6.67
CA CYS A 117 6.95 -0.95 -7.94
C CYS A 117 5.79 -1.73 -8.56
N ASP A 118 5.65 -1.68 -9.89
CA ASP A 118 4.57 -2.40 -10.56
C ASP A 118 4.69 -3.90 -10.34
N VAL A 119 5.89 -4.44 -10.48
CA VAL A 119 6.20 -5.85 -10.20
C VAL A 119 7.57 -5.96 -9.53
N VAL A 120 7.68 -6.80 -8.51
CA VAL A 120 8.96 -7.28 -7.97
C VAL A 120 9.07 -8.76 -8.28
N ILE A 121 10.23 -9.17 -8.78
CA ILE A 121 10.54 -10.57 -9.05
C ILE A 121 11.35 -11.12 -7.89
N THR A 122 10.94 -12.26 -7.37
CA THR A 122 11.69 -13.00 -6.35
C THR A 122 11.98 -14.41 -6.81
N ASP A 123 12.98 -15.06 -6.20
CA ASP A 123 13.07 -16.51 -6.27
C ASP A 123 12.03 -17.19 -5.36
N ARG A 124 12.07 -18.52 -5.29
CA ARG A 124 11.15 -19.32 -4.45
C ARG A 124 11.36 -19.15 -2.94
N THR A 125 12.54 -18.72 -2.52
CA THR A 125 12.86 -18.43 -1.10
C THR A 125 12.39 -17.04 -0.67
N GLY A 126 12.08 -16.17 -1.64
CA GLY A 126 11.68 -14.78 -1.40
C GLY A 126 12.83 -13.79 -1.51
N ARG A 127 14.02 -14.22 -1.96
CA ARG A 127 15.11 -13.29 -2.29
C ARG A 127 14.67 -12.43 -3.47
N ILE A 128 14.83 -11.12 -3.34
CA ILE A 128 14.52 -10.15 -4.39
C ILE A 128 15.56 -10.29 -5.52
N VAL A 129 15.07 -10.42 -6.75
CA VAL A 129 15.89 -10.54 -7.96
C VAL A 129 15.93 -9.22 -8.72
N ALA A 130 14.75 -8.59 -8.89
CA ALA A 130 14.63 -7.31 -9.58
C ALA A 130 13.30 -6.63 -9.28
N ALA A 131 13.26 -5.31 -9.46
CA ALA A 131 12.04 -4.52 -9.59
C ALA A 131 11.79 -4.21 -11.08
N VAL A 132 10.52 -4.15 -11.47
CA VAL A 132 10.08 -3.84 -12.83
C VAL A 132 9.02 -2.74 -12.80
N GLU A 133 9.20 -1.70 -13.62
CA GLU A 133 8.21 -0.62 -13.82
C GLU A 133 7.87 -0.46 -15.31
N LEU A 134 6.58 -0.36 -15.61
CA LEU A 134 6.07 -0.05 -16.95
C LEU A 134 5.73 1.43 -17.04
N ASP A 135 6.46 2.15 -17.88
CA ASP A 135 6.24 3.57 -18.07
C ASP A 135 4.99 3.85 -18.90
N ASP A 136 4.25 4.90 -18.54
CA ASP A 136 3.15 5.45 -19.35
C ASP A 136 3.49 6.84 -19.92
N ARG A 137 2.71 7.34 -20.88
CA ARG A 137 2.98 8.66 -21.46
C ARG A 137 2.81 9.82 -20.46
N SER A 138 2.32 9.56 -19.24
CA SER A 138 2.11 10.57 -18.19
C SER A 138 3.38 10.94 -17.41
N HIS A 139 4.54 10.32 -17.73
CA HIS A 139 5.83 10.61 -17.08
C HIS A 139 6.40 12.02 -17.30
N GLN A 140 5.77 12.87 -18.12
CA GLN A 140 6.28 14.23 -18.38
C GLN A 140 6.07 15.21 -17.21
N ALA A 141 5.26 14.87 -16.20
CA ALA A 141 5.07 15.75 -15.05
C ALA A 141 6.34 15.83 -14.19
N PRO A 142 6.83 17.03 -13.79
CA PRO A 142 8.07 17.19 -13.01
C PRO A 142 8.09 16.39 -11.69
N LYS A 143 6.92 16.24 -11.05
CA LYS A 143 6.76 15.44 -9.83
C LYS A 143 7.04 13.95 -10.07
N ARG A 144 6.63 13.42 -11.23
CA ARG A 144 6.87 12.03 -11.63
C ARG A 144 8.35 11.82 -11.94
N GLN A 145 8.95 12.69 -12.74
CA GLN A 145 10.39 12.65 -13.06
C GLN A 145 11.25 12.68 -11.78
N ARG A 146 10.94 13.57 -10.83
CA ARG A 146 11.65 13.60 -9.54
C ARG A 146 11.50 12.28 -8.76
N ARG A 147 10.30 11.69 -8.73
CA ARG A 147 10.09 10.39 -8.06
C ARG A 147 10.93 9.32 -8.75
N ASP A 148 10.91 9.29 -10.07
CA ASP A 148 11.53 8.26 -10.89
C ASP A 148 13.06 8.26 -10.70
N LEU A 149 13.70 9.44 -10.76
CA LEU A 149 15.13 9.60 -10.46
C LEU A 149 15.49 9.15 -9.04
N LEU A 150 14.64 9.48 -8.05
CA LEU A 150 14.90 9.09 -6.65
C LEU A 150 14.67 7.61 -6.42
N LEU A 151 13.70 6.99 -7.09
CA LEU A 151 13.44 5.56 -6.99
C LEU A 151 14.63 4.77 -7.54
N GLU A 152 15.14 5.16 -8.70
CA GLU A 152 16.31 4.53 -9.32
C GLU A 152 17.51 4.58 -8.38
N GLU A 153 17.80 5.75 -7.78
CA GLU A 153 18.88 5.91 -6.82
C GLU A 153 18.67 5.06 -5.56
N VAL A 154 17.43 4.99 -5.03
CA VAL A 154 17.09 4.16 -3.87
C VAL A 154 17.34 2.67 -4.15
N LEU A 155 16.84 2.16 -5.29
CA LEU A 155 16.99 0.75 -5.64
C LEU A 155 18.45 0.39 -5.94
N LYS A 156 19.18 1.30 -6.58
CA LYS A 156 20.62 1.18 -6.80
C LYS A 156 21.39 1.08 -5.48
N GLN A 157 21.12 1.96 -4.51
CA GLN A 157 21.73 1.89 -3.17
C GLN A 157 21.37 0.60 -2.43
N ALA A 158 20.17 0.06 -2.66
CA ALA A 158 19.73 -1.21 -2.10
C ALA A 158 20.29 -2.45 -2.83
N GLY A 159 21.01 -2.26 -3.95
CA GLY A 159 21.52 -3.37 -4.76
C GLY A 159 20.42 -4.14 -5.52
N ILE A 160 19.26 -3.52 -5.76
CA ILE A 160 18.13 -4.14 -6.46
C ILE A 160 18.12 -3.64 -7.91
N PRO A 161 18.29 -4.53 -8.92
CA PRO A 161 18.15 -4.15 -10.31
C PRO A 161 16.76 -3.60 -10.62
N LEU A 162 16.69 -2.45 -11.30
CA LEU A 162 15.45 -1.89 -11.82
C LEU A 162 15.40 -2.07 -13.34
N LEU A 163 14.40 -2.79 -13.85
CA LEU A 163 14.07 -2.82 -15.28
C LEU A 163 12.87 -1.92 -15.53
N ARG A 164 13.07 -0.91 -16.36
CA ARG A 164 12.05 0.09 -16.66
C ARG A 164 12.03 0.40 -18.15
N GLY A 165 10.83 0.68 -18.67
CA GLY A 165 10.60 1.06 -20.06
C GLY A 165 9.12 1.21 -20.38
N ASP A 166 8.81 1.83 -21.51
CA ASP A 166 7.45 2.07 -22.01
C ASP A 166 6.97 1.01 -23.02
N ASP A 167 7.90 0.28 -23.65
CA ASP A 167 7.66 -0.87 -24.51
C ASP A 167 7.57 -2.17 -23.70
N GLU A 168 6.35 -2.71 -23.62
CA GLU A 168 6.06 -3.95 -22.88
C GLU A 168 6.75 -5.20 -23.44
N GLN A 169 7.02 -5.26 -24.74
CA GLN A 169 7.66 -6.41 -25.37
C GLN A 169 9.15 -6.42 -25.04
N LEU A 170 9.82 -5.32 -25.34
CA LEU A 170 11.25 -5.16 -25.06
C LEU A 170 11.53 -5.30 -23.55
N LEU A 171 10.67 -4.73 -22.70
CA LEU A 171 10.84 -4.84 -21.25
C LEU A 171 10.68 -6.30 -20.77
N ALA A 172 9.71 -7.05 -21.31
CA ALA A 172 9.55 -8.46 -20.96
C ALA A 172 10.74 -9.32 -21.44
N GLU A 173 11.32 -9.00 -22.61
CA GLU A 173 12.52 -9.66 -23.11
C GLU A 173 13.73 -9.42 -22.21
N ARG A 174 13.96 -8.18 -21.78
CA ARG A 174 15.02 -7.83 -20.82
C ARG A 174 14.84 -8.54 -19.48
N VAL A 175 13.60 -8.68 -19.01
CA VAL A 175 13.30 -9.48 -17.80
C VAL A 175 13.70 -10.93 -18.02
N ARG A 176 13.29 -11.54 -19.14
CA ARG A 176 13.64 -12.93 -19.46
C ARG A 176 15.16 -13.14 -19.49
N GLU A 177 15.89 -12.24 -20.14
CA GLU A 177 17.37 -12.29 -20.22
C GLU A 177 18.00 -12.23 -18.83
N LEU A 178 17.57 -11.29 -17.98
CA LEU A 178 18.05 -11.21 -16.61
C LEU A 178 17.79 -12.52 -15.85
N LEU A 179 16.58 -13.08 -15.93
CA LEU A 179 16.22 -14.31 -15.24
C LEU A 179 17.03 -15.52 -15.74
N CYS A 180 17.36 -15.57 -17.03
CA CYS A 180 18.26 -16.59 -17.56
C CYS A 180 19.66 -16.50 -16.96
N THR A 181 20.22 -15.29 -16.83
CA THR A 181 21.55 -15.08 -16.21
C THR A 181 21.58 -15.37 -14.71
N GLN A 182 20.45 -15.24 -14.02
CA GLN A 182 20.33 -15.43 -12.58
C GLN A 182 19.94 -16.86 -12.18
N ARG A 183 19.80 -17.78 -13.15
CA ARG A 183 19.37 -19.17 -12.86
C ARG A 183 20.31 -19.83 -11.85
N PRO A 184 19.77 -20.42 -10.77
CA PRO A 184 20.59 -21.17 -9.83
C PRO A 184 21.23 -22.37 -10.52
N GLU A 185 22.52 -22.60 -10.25
CA GLU A 185 23.25 -23.77 -10.76
C GLU A 185 22.53 -25.06 -10.32
N GLY A 186 22.22 -25.94 -11.27
CA GLY A 186 21.54 -27.22 -11.01
C GLY A 186 20.03 -27.26 -11.30
N ALA A 187 19.42 -26.16 -11.76
CA ALA A 187 18.03 -26.16 -12.24
C ALA A 187 17.94 -26.59 -13.72
N ALA A 188 18.09 -27.89 -13.99
CA ALA A 188 17.80 -28.52 -15.28
C ALA A 188 16.67 -29.56 -15.11
#